data_AF-A0A7R9FTH6-F1
#
_entry.id   AF-A0A7R9FTH6-F1
#
_cell.length_a   1.000
_cell.length_b   1.000
_cell.length_c   1.000
_cell.angle_alpha   90.00
_cell.angle_beta   90.00
_cell.angle_gamma   90.00
#
_symmetry.space_group_name_H-M   'P 1'
#
loop_
_entity.id
_entity.type
_entity.pdbx_description
1 polymer ?
#
loop_
_entity_poly.entity_id
_entity_poly.type
_entity_poly.pdbx_seq_one_letter_code
_entity_poly.pdbx_strand_id
1 'polypeptide(L)'
;MNTPDYLEMTVFSKDKAVVMVGNLADAKTPEELGKVNHLARWYKPWFYKHVEGFLQREEGEEFVPLREYLLRHNRAIFWVVESMIPFGNNPVFRFFLGWLLPPKVAFLKFTTTPGVRAMTFTKQANIVLPLNILEEQIDKATELFDTFPLLVYPCRILNHGQAGQLRPPRKDQMVPGANYGMFNDLGVYGVPGPVKKKQPFDAVKAMRAMEKFIRDVGGYSFLYADNFMTREEFEVMFDLTSYERVRKKYHAEGAFPHLYDKVKPEIDVFQVGKQYVNPL
;
A
#
# COMPACT_ATOMS: atom_id res chain seq x y z
N MET A 1 0.21 -25.88 -13.28
CA MET A 1 -0.17 -25.44 -11.92
C MET A 1 -1.35 -24.49 -12.06
N ASN A 2 -2.39 -24.64 -11.24
CA ASN A 2 -3.49 -23.67 -11.21
C ASN A 2 -2.99 -22.35 -10.63
N THR A 3 -3.52 -21.23 -11.14
CA THR A 3 -3.25 -19.90 -10.57
C THR A 3 -3.88 -19.86 -9.17
N PRO A 4 -3.16 -19.42 -8.12
CA PRO A 4 -3.74 -19.33 -6.79
C PRO A 4 -4.83 -18.26 -6.73
N ASP A 5 -5.84 -18.47 -5.87
CA ASP A 5 -6.92 -17.51 -5.66
C ASP A 5 -6.41 -16.21 -5.01
N TYR A 6 -5.39 -16.34 -4.15
CA TYR A 6 -4.75 -15.22 -3.47
C TYR A 6 -3.23 -15.35 -3.53
N LEU A 7 -2.56 -14.23 -3.79
CA LEU A 7 -1.11 -14.11 -3.75
C LEU A 7 -0.73 -12.75 -3.16
N GLU A 8 0.07 -12.76 -2.12
CA GLU A 8 0.64 -11.55 -1.53
C GLU A 8 2.06 -11.80 -1.03
N MET A 9 2.85 -10.75 -0.92
CA MET A 9 4.16 -10.80 -0.30
C MET A 9 4.31 -9.63 0.67
N THR A 10 4.93 -9.90 1.81
CA THR A 10 5.38 -8.87 2.75
C THR A 10 6.90 -8.91 2.85
N VAL A 11 7.56 -7.81 2.49
CA VAL A 11 9.02 -7.67 2.55
C VAL A 11 9.39 -7.00 3.87
N PHE A 12 10.20 -7.66 4.70
CA PHE A 12 10.60 -7.17 6.03
C PHE A 12 12.00 -6.53 6.04
N SER A 13 12.86 -6.90 5.09
CA SER A 13 14.12 -6.25 4.78
C SER A 13 14.52 -6.59 3.34
N LYS A 14 15.61 -6.01 2.82
CA LYS A 14 16.13 -6.35 1.48
C LYS A 14 16.31 -7.86 1.27
N ASP A 15 16.75 -8.56 2.32
CA ASP A 15 17.05 -10.00 2.24
C ASP A 15 15.96 -10.90 2.86
N LYS A 16 14.83 -10.34 3.31
CA LYS A 16 13.81 -11.11 4.05
C LYS A 16 12.40 -10.73 3.60
N ALA A 17 11.69 -11.70 3.05
CA ALA A 17 10.29 -11.56 2.67
C ALA A 17 9.53 -12.86 2.96
N VAL A 18 8.22 -12.73 3.15
CA VAL A 18 7.30 -13.86 3.24
C VAL A 18 6.31 -13.77 2.08
N VAL A 19 6.27 -14.81 1.25
CA VAL A 19 5.29 -14.97 0.17
C VAL A 19 4.16 -15.85 0.69
N MET A 20 2.93 -15.38 0.55
CA MET A 20 1.73 -16.09 0.97
C MET A 20 0.92 -16.45 -0.26
N VAL A 21 0.66 -17.74 -0.42
CA VAL A 21 -0.16 -18.31 -1.49
C VAL A 21 -1.41 -18.88 -0.85
N GLY A 22 -2.58 -18.49 -1.34
CA GLY A 22 -3.87 -18.92 -0.79
C GLY A 22 -4.76 -19.52 -1.86
N ASN A 23 -5.45 -20.61 -1.51
CA ASN A 23 -6.50 -21.23 -2.31
C ASN A 23 -7.76 -21.38 -1.44
N LEU A 24 -8.93 -21.21 -2.04
CA LEU A 24 -10.20 -21.48 -1.36
C LEU A 24 -10.30 -22.98 -1.07
N ALA A 25 -10.49 -23.32 0.20
CA ALA A 25 -10.61 -24.69 0.66
C ALA A 25 -11.51 -24.78 1.89
N ASP A 26 -12.10 -25.96 2.09
CA ASP A 26 -12.82 -26.31 3.32
C ASP A 26 -11.93 -27.26 4.15
N ALA A 27 -11.68 -26.93 5.42
CA ALA A 27 -11.04 -27.85 6.36
C ALA A 27 -12.05 -28.95 6.77
N LYS A 28 -11.74 -30.22 6.47
CA LYS A 28 -12.65 -31.35 6.66
C LYS A 28 -12.11 -32.41 7.63
N THR A 29 -10.80 -32.61 7.66
CA THR A 29 -10.16 -33.59 8.53
C THR A 29 -9.81 -33.00 9.90
N PRO A 30 -9.69 -33.80 10.97
CA PRO A 30 -9.22 -33.30 12.27
C PRO A 30 -7.85 -32.60 12.21
N GLU A 31 -6.96 -33.04 11.30
CA GLU A 31 -5.66 -32.39 11.08
C GLU A 31 -5.82 -30.99 10.49
N GLU A 32 -6.63 -30.84 9.42
CA GLU A 32 -6.92 -29.53 8.81
C GLU A 32 -7.64 -28.60 9.78
N LEU A 33 -8.60 -29.13 10.55
CA LEU A 33 -9.30 -28.37 11.59
C LEU A 33 -8.34 -27.88 12.69
N GLY A 34 -7.29 -28.67 13.00
CA GLY A 34 -6.22 -28.27 13.91
C GLY A 34 -5.35 -27.13 13.38
N LYS A 35 -5.28 -26.96 12.05
CA LYS A 35 -4.56 -25.87 11.36
C LYS A 35 -5.42 -24.60 11.19
N VAL A 36 -6.66 -24.57 11.68
CA VAL A 36 -7.52 -23.38 11.54
C VAL A 36 -7.02 -22.23 12.40
N ASN A 37 -6.54 -21.18 11.73
CA ASN A 37 -6.04 -19.96 12.35
C ASN A 37 -7.05 -18.81 12.24
N HIS A 38 -7.76 -18.56 13.33
CA HIS A 38 -8.60 -17.37 13.48
C HIS A 38 -7.75 -16.10 13.71
N LEU A 39 -7.22 -15.50 12.64
CA LEU A 39 -6.34 -14.32 12.67
C LEU A 39 -6.97 -13.09 13.34
N ALA A 40 -8.29 -12.93 13.26
CA ALA A 40 -9.00 -11.73 13.72
C ALA A 40 -9.23 -11.66 15.24
N ARG A 41 -8.88 -12.72 16.00
CA ARG A 41 -9.03 -12.71 17.47
C ARG A 41 -8.20 -11.57 18.09
N TRP A 42 -8.83 -10.71 18.89
CA TRP A 42 -8.25 -9.44 19.35
C TRP A 42 -6.92 -9.60 20.10
N TYR A 43 -6.72 -10.72 20.80
CA TYR A 43 -5.50 -11.02 21.55
C TYR A 43 -4.35 -11.55 20.68
N LYS A 44 -4.58 -11.95 19.41
CA LYS A 44 -3.52 -12.45 18.52
C LYS A 44 -2.62 -11.34 17.98
N PRO A 45 -1.38 -11.65 17.54
CA PRO A 45 -0.50 -10.65 16.96
C PRO A 45 -1.16 -9.98 15.76
N TRP A 46 -0.80 -8.73 15.50
CA TRP A 46 -1.14 -8.08 14.24
C TRP A 46 -0.68 -8.94 13.05
N PHE A 47 -1.45 -8.93 11.96
CA PHE A 47 -1.26 -9.89 10.87
C PHE A 47 0.18 -9.88 10.32
N TYR A 48 0.74 -8.71 10.00
CA TYR A 48 2.12 -8.63 9.52
C TYR A 48 3.16 -9.15 10.53
N LYS A 49 2.90 -9.06 11.84
CA LYS A 49 3.78 -9.63 12.88
C LYS A 49 3.61 -11.14 13.04
N HIS A 50 2.40 -11.66 12.78
CA HIS A 50 2.18 -13.11 12.66
C HIS A 50 2.95 -13.66 11.46
N VAL A 51 2.81 -13.00 10.30
CA VAL A 51 3.54 -13.33 9.06
C VAL A 51 5.06 -13.20 9.25
N GLU A 52 5.56 -12.17 9.94
CA GLU A 52 6.99 -12.01 10.27
C GLU A 52 7.56 -13.23 11.00
N GLY A 53 6.74 -13.92 11.81
CA GLY A 53 7.13 -15.15 12.50
C GLY A 53 7.50 -16.31 11.55
N PHE A 54 7.02 -16.28 10.30
CA PHE A 54 7.39 -17.23 9.27
C PHE A 54 8.78 -16.96 8.67
N LEU A 55 9.47 -15.86 9.03
CA LEU A 55 10.89 -15.72 8.67
C LEU A 55 11.81 -16.62 9.49
N GLN A 56 11.33 -17.11 10.64
CA GLN A 56 12.07 -18.03 11.52
C GLN A 56 11.60 -19.48 11.36
N ARG A 57 10.59 -19.71 10.51
CA ARG A 57 10.06 -21.02 10.13
C ARG A 57 10.42 -21.19 8.65
N GLU A 58 10.63 -22.39 8.17
CA GLU A 58 10.91 -22.56 6.73
C GLU A 58 9.62 -22.31 5.93
N GLU A 59 8.59 -23.12 6.20
CA GLU A 59 7.29 -23.04 5.56
C GLU A 59 6.19 -23.33 6.58
N GLY A 60 4.96 -22.95 6.26
CA GLY A 60 3.81 -23.39 7.05
C GLY A 60 2.49 -23.15 6.34
N GLU A 61 1.51 -23.94 6.73
CA GLU A 61 0.17 -23.97 6.16
C GLU A 61 -0.86 -23.68 7.25
N GLU A 62 -1.78 -22.76 6.98
CA GLU A 62 -2.83 -22.37 7.90
C GLU A 62 -4.16 -22.26 7.15
N PHE A 63 -5.25 -22.76 7.75
CA PHE A 63 -6.60 -22.53 7.24
C PHE A 63 -7.18 -21.29 7.91
N VAL A 64 -7.47 -20.25 7.12
CA VAL A 64 -8.00 -18.99 7.66
C VAL A 64 -9.45 -18.84 7.22
N PRO A 65 -10.40 -18.59 8.14
CA PRO A 65 -11.77 -18.27 7.74
C PRO A 65 -11.79 -17.10 6.76
N LEU A 66 -12.48 -17.25 5.62
CA LEU A 66 -12.44 -16.29 4.51
C LEU A 66 -12.68 -14.84 4.96
N ARG A 67 -13.67 -14.61 5.83
CA ARG A 67 -13.96 -13.27 6.35
C ARG A 67 -12.78 -12.67 7.13
N GLU A 68 -12.08 -13.49 7.90
CA GLU A 68 -10.91 -13.04 8.67
C GLU A 68 -9.72 -12.77 7.75
N TYR A 69 -9.53 -13.60 6.71
CA TYR A 69 -8.50 -13.38 5.70
C TYR A 69 -8.74 -12.05 4.95
N LEU A 70 -9.96 -11.78 4.50
CA LEU A 70 -10.28 -10.54 3.79
C LEU A 70 -10.10 -9.28 4.65
N LEU A 71 -10.23 -9.40 5.98
CA LEU A 71 -10.13 -8.28 6.92
C LEU A 71 -8.81 -8.28 7.72
N ARG A 72 -7.83 -9.11 7.34
CA ARG A 72 -6.59 -9.38 8.12
C ARG A 72 -5.76 -8.12 8.43
N HIS A 73 -5.79 -7.11 7.55
CA HIS A 73 -5.06 -5.86 7.75
C HIS A 73 -5.79 -4.82 8.60
N ASN A 74 -7.09 -4.99 8.88
CA ASN A 74 -7.91 -3.93 9.47
C ASN A 74 -7.41 -3.48 10.84
N ARG A 75 -7.10 -4.43 11.74
CA ARG A 75 -6.77 -4.11 13.15
C ARG A 75 -5.51 -3.26 13.30
N ALA A 76 -4.52 -3.52 12.45
CA ALA A 76 -3.24 -2.80 12.47
C ALA A 76 -3.16 -1.70 11.40
N ILE A 77 -4.20 -1.54 10.58
CA ILE A 77 -4.22 -0.70 9.37
C ILE A 77 -2.93 -0.99 8.58
N PHE A 78 -2.82 -2.24 8.12
CA PHE A 78 -1.57 -2.87 7.68
C PHE A 78 -0.53 -2.94 8.81
N TRP A 79 0.20 -1.86 9.04
CA TRP A 79 1.14 -1.66 10.16
C TRP A 79 1.24 -0.19 10.61
N VAL A 80 0.33 0.67 10.16
CA VAL A 80 0.33 2.11 10.52
C VAL A 80 0.06 2.30 12.01
N VAL A 81 -0.76 1.46 12.62
CA VAL A 81 -1.10 1.57 14.06
C VAL A 81 0.13 1.44 14.95
N GLU A 82 1.18 0.72 14.53
CA GLU A 82 2.45 0.62 15.28
C GLU A 82 3.11 1.98 15.45
N SER A 83 2.99 2.86 14.45
CA SER A 83 3.57 4.21 14.52
C SER A 83 2.85 5.11 15.53
N MET A 84 1.59 4.78 15.85
CA MET A 84 0.76 5.55 16.78
C MET A 84 0.78 4.96 18.19
N ILE A 85 0.77 3.63 18.29
CA ILE A 85 0.78 2.86 19.53
C ILE A 85 1.89 1.80 19.42
N PRO A 86 3.17 2.17 19.65
CA PRO A 86 4.31 1.26 19.44
C PRO A 86 4.25 -0.02 20.29
N PHE A 87 3.65 0.05 21.48
CA PHE A 87 3.45 -1.10 22.36
C PHE A 87 2.13 -1.86 22.06
N GLY A 88 1.39 -1.48 21.02
CA GLY A 88 0.06 -2.00 20.71
C GLY A 88 0.03 -3.49 20.34
N ASN A 89 1.17 -4.05 19.92
CA ASN A 89 1.31 -5.49 19.65
C ASN A 89 1.83 -6.28 20.86
N ASN A 90 2.07 -5.66 22.02
CA ASN A 90 2.43 -6.38 23.24
C ASN A 90 1.29 -7.33 23.66
N PRO A 91 1.56 -8.60 24.04
CA PRO A 91 0.53 -9.56 24.44
C PRO A 91 -0.40 -9.06 25.56
N VAL A 92 0.13 -8.35 26.55
CA VAL A 92 -0.64 -7.78 27.67
C VAL A 92 -1.58 -6.70 27.16
N PHE A 93 -1.08 -5.78 26.34
CA PHE A 93 -1.92 -4.75 25.72
C PHE A 93 -3.03 -5.37 24.86
N ARG A 94 -2.68 -6.34 23.99
CA ARG A 94 -3.65 -7.01 23.12
C ARG A 94 -4.72 -7.75 23.90
N PHE A 95 -4.37 -8.36 25.02
CA PHE A 95 -5.31 -9.10 25.85
C PHE A 95 -6.35 -8.17 26.49
N PHE A 96 -5.92 -7.06 27.10
CA PHE A 96 -6.82 -6.15 27.82
C PHE A 96 -7.49 -5.09 26.93
N LEU A 97 -6.80 -4.58 25.92
CA LEU A 97 -7.20 -3.42 25.10
C LEU A 97 -7.23 -3.69 23.60
N GLY A 98 -6.81 -4.87 23.14
CA GLY A 98 -6.74 -5.19 21.70
C GLY A 98 -8.10 -5.18 20.99
N TRP A 99 -9.21 -5.34 21.73
CA TRP A 99 -10.58 -5.29 21.21
C TRP A 99 -11.04 -3.85 20.88
N LEU A 100 -10.30 -2.82 21.32
CA LEU A 100 -10.52 -1.42 20.93
C LEU A 100 -9.91 -1.07 19.56
N LEU A 101 -9.12 -1.97 18.96
CA LEU A 101 -8.47 -1.77 17.68
C LEU A 101 -9.33 -2.33 16.51
N PRO A 102 -9.31 -1.69 15.32
CA PRO A 102 -8.65 -0.43 15.05
C PRO A 102 -9.45 0.76 15.62
N PRO A 103 -8.78 1.79 16.16
CA PRO A 103 -9.49 2.99 16.59
C PRO A 103 -10.15 3.66 15.38
N LYS A 104 -11.30 4.30 15.61
CA LYS A 104 -11.98 5.06 14.54
C LYS A 104 -10.99 6.10 13.97
N VAL A 105 -10.93 6.22 12.65
CA VAL A 105 -10.03 7.18 11.97
C VAL A 105 -10.24 8.61 12.48
N ALA A 106 -11.46 8.99 12.84
CA ALA A 106 -11.74 10.29 13.46
C ALA A 106 -11.04 10.47 14.82
N PHE A 107 -11.01 9.43 15.65
CA PHE A 107 -10.30 9.43 16.92
C PHE A 107 -8.77 9.50 16.72
N LEU A 108 -8.25 8.79 15.71
CA LEU A 108 -6.85 8.90 15.31
C LEU A 108 -6.50 10.34 14.91
N LYS A 109 -7.30 10.97 14.04
CA LYS A 109 -7.06 12.35 13.58
C LYS A 109 -7.08 13.38 14.73
N PHE A 110 -7.82 13.11 15.80
CA PHE A 110 -7.92 13.98 16.98
C PHE A 110 -6.75 13.82 17.96
N THR A 111 -6.26 12.59 18.14
CA THR A 111 -5.21 12.26 19.12
C THR A 111 -3.79 12.36 18.56
N THR A 112 -3.65 12.50 17.24
CA THR A 112 -2.34 12.63 16.58
C THR A 112 -1.89 14.09 16.56
N THR A 113 -0.67 14.39 17.02
CA THR A 113 -0.11 15.75 16.96
C THR A 113 -0.03 16.25 15.51
N PRO A 114 -0.14 17.57 15.25
CA PRO A 114 -0.11 18.12 13.90
C PRO A 114 1.09 17.66 13.05
N GLY A 115 2.27 17.53 13.67
CA GLY A 115 3.48 17.01 13.02
C GLY A 115 3.36 15.53 12.63
N VAL A 116 2.88 14.65 13.52
CA VAL A 116 2.68 13.23 13.18
C VAL A 116 1.54 13.07 12.16
N ARG A 117 0.52 13.93 12.20
CA ARG A 117 -0.56 13.96 11.21
C ARG A 117 -0.05 14.37 9.82
N ALA A 118 0.78 15.41 9.75
CA ALA A 118 1.45 15.87 8.53
C ALA A 118 2.57 14.92 8.06
N MET A 119 2.93 13.91 8.83
CA MET A 119 3.92 12.89 8.44
C MET A 119 3.32 11.52 8.16
N THR A 120 2.15 11.18 8.72
CA THR A 120 1.57 9.83 8.63
C THR A 120 0.40 9.76 7.65
N PHE A 121 -0.38 10.84 7.49
CA PHE A 121 -1.55 10.85 6.61
C PHE A 121 -1.26 11.37 5.20
N THR A 122 -0.21 12.16 5.02
CA THR A 122 0.21 12.72 3.73
C THR A 122 1.31 11.91 3.04
N LYS A 123 1.79 10.81 3.63
CA LYS A 123 3.02 10.10 3.20
C LYS A 123 2.87 8.57 3.14
N GLN A 124 1.67 8.06 2.90
CA GLN A 124 1.45 6.65 2.54
C GLN A 124 1.47 6.54 1.03
N ALA A 125 2.38 5.73 0.48
CA ALA A 125 2.49 5.52 -0.95
C ALA A 125 2.02 4.12 -1.28
N ASN A 126 0.84 4.02 -1.89
CA ASN A 126 0.46 2.83 -2.64
C ASN A 126 0.64 3.16 -4.11
N ILE A 127 1.43 2.33 -4.77
CA ILE A 127 1.92 2.61 -6.12
C ILE A 127 1.90 1.32 -6.92
N VAL A 128 1.35 1.39 -8.12
CA VAL A 128 1.27 0.25 -9.03
C VAL A 128 2.49 0.31 -9.94
N LEU A 129 3.34 -0.70 -9.89
CA LEU A 129 4.61 -0.76 -10.61
C LEU A 129 4.74 -2.09 -11.36
N PRO A 130 5.48 -2.14 -12.48
CA PRO A 130 5.60 -3.36 -13.27
C PRO A 130 6.46 -4.39 -12.53
N LEU A 131 5.96 -5.63 -12.43
CA LEU A 131 6.52 -6.66 -11.54
C LEU A 131 7.93 -7.11 -11.97
N ASN A 132 8.28 -6.93 -13.25
CA ASN A 132 9.58 -7.29 -13.82
C ASN A 132 10.78 -6.49 -13.25
N ILE A 133 10.52 -5.39 -12.53
CA ILE A 133 11.55 -4.57 -11.88
C ILE A 133 11.41 -4.53 -10.35
N LEU A 134 10.72 -5.51 -9.74
CA LEU A 134 10.36 -5.49 -8.31
C LEU A 134 11.54 -5.19 -7.37
N GLU A 135 12.72 -5.71 -7.66
CA GLU A 135 13.95 -5.44 -6.89
C GLU A 135 14.31 -3.94 -6.90
N GLU A 136 14.30 -3.30 -8.07
CA GLU A 136 14.53 -1.86 -8.21
C GLU A 136 13.47 -1.03 -7.47
N GLN A 137 12.22 -1.51 -7.42
CA GLN A 137 11.15 -0.84 -6.69
C GLN A 137 11.44 -0.86 -5.17
N ILE A 138 11.85 -2.02 -4.64
CA ILE A 138 12.21 -2.19 -3.22
C ILE A 138 13.43 -1.34 -2.89
N ASP A 139 14.43 -1.30 -3.77
CA ASP A 139 15.62 -0.47 -3.61
C ASP A 139 15.27 1.01 -3.58
N LYS A 140 14.43 1.48 -4.53
CA LYS A 140 13.99 2.87 -4.58
C LYS A 140 13.17 3.24 -3.33
N ALA A 141 12.27 2.36 -2.88
CA ALA A 141 11.50 2.59 -1.66
C ALA A 141 12.41 2.64 -0.41
N THR A 142 13.42 1.77 -0.36
CA THR A 142 14.41 1.75 0.73
C THR A 142 15.27 3.00 0.73
N GLU A 143 15.74 3.44 -0.43
CA GLU A 143 16.52 4.68 -0.60
C GLU A 143 15.72 5.92 -0.15
N LEU A 144 14.46 6.03 -0.60
CA LEU A 144 13.66 7.23 -0.37
C LEU A 144 13.04 7.29 1.02
N PHE A 145 12.66 6.15 1.60
CA PHE A 145 11.85 6.11 2.82
C PHE A 145 12.46 5.30 3.96
N ASP A 146 13.38 4.37 3.69
CA ASP A 146 13.99 3.48 4.69
C ASP A 146 12.93 2.89 5.64
N THR A 147 11.84 2.39 5.04
CA THR A 147 10.64 1.93 5.76
C THR A 147 10.33 0.49 5.41
N PHE A 148 10.21 -0.34 6.44
CA PHE A 148 9.73 -1.72 6.35
C PHE A 148 8.65 -1.97 7.41
N PRO A 149 7.76 -2.95 7.19
CA PRO A 149 7.70 -3.80 6.00
C PRO A 149 7.11 -3.10 4.77
N LEU A 150 7.29 -3.70 3.59
CA LEU A 150 6.66 -3.30 2.32
C LEU A 150 5.61 -4.33 1.92
N LEU A 151 4.46 -3.85 1.45
CA LEU A 151 3.39 -4.68 0.92
C LEU A 151 3.59 -4.90 -0.57
N VAL A 152 3.43 -6.12 -1.07
CA VAL A 152 3.47 -6.42 -2.52
C VAL A 152 2.27 -7.27 -2.91
N TYR A 153 1.34 -6.68 -3.66
CA TYR A 153 0.18 -7.38 -4.24
C TYR A 153 0.27 -7.45 -5.75
N PRO A 154 0.57 -8.63 -6.31
CA PRO A 154 0.56 -8.82 -7.75
C PRO A 154 -0.82 -8.59 -8.35
N CYS A 155 -0.87 -7.91 -9.48
CA CYS A 155 -2.08 -7.68 -10.26
C CYS A 155 -1.78 -7.76 -11.76
N ARG A 156 -2.82 -7.96 -12.56
CA ARG A 156 -2.73 -7.94 -14.02
C ARG A 156 -3.24 -6.61 -14.53
N ILE A 157 -2.47 -5.96 -15.41
CA ILE A 157 -2.95 -4.82 -16.18
C ILE A 157 -3.19 -5.30 -17.61
N LEU A 158 -4.47 -5.34 -18.01
CA LEU A 158 -4.91 -5.78 -19.33
C LEU A 158 -4.65 -4.68 -20.37
N ASN A 159 -4.17 -5.07 -21.55
CA ASN A 159 -4.13 -4.20 -22.71
C ASN A 159 -5.52 -4.16 -23.37
N HIS A 160 -6.27 -3.10 -23.08
CA HIS A 160 -7.58 -2.83 -23.67
C HIS A 160 -7.52 -1.86 -24.87
N GLY A 161 -6.32 -1.59 -25.42
CA GLY A 161 -6.14 -0.54 -26.43
C GLY A 161 -6.47 0.83 -25.86
N GLN A 162 -7.39 1.56 -26.50
CA GLN A 162 -7.86 2.89 -26.06
C GLN A 162 -9.07 2.84 -25.11
N ALA A 163 -9.46 1.65 -24.64
CA ALA A 163 -10.57 1.50 -23.72
C ALA A 163 -10.06 1.49 -22.27
N GLY A 164 -10.58 2.40 -21.44
CA GLY A 164 -10.21 2.52 -20.04
C GLY A 164 -9.33 3.72 -19.75
N GLN A 165 -8.87 3.81 -18.50
CA GLN A 165 -8.09 4.93 -17.99
C GLN A 165 -6.61 4.58 -17.83
N LEU A 166 -6.28 3.30 -17.59
CA LEU A 166 -4.90 2.86 -17.49
C LEU A 166 -4.31 2.71 -18.88
N ARG A 167 -3.08 3.17 -19.05
CA ARG A 167 -2.33 2.93 -20.28
C ARG A 167 -2.04 1.43 -20.43
N PRO A 168 -1.90 0.93 -21.67
CA PRO A 168 -1.48 -0.45 -21.86
C PRO A 168 -0.06 -0.66 -21.32
N PRO A 169 0.27 -1.86 -20.80
CA PRO A 169 1.63 -2.20 -20.41
C PRO A 169 2.62 -1.99 -21.56
N ARG A 170 3.85 -1.59 -21.24
CA ARG A 170 4.91 -1.46 -22.24
C ARG A 170 5.31 -2.84 -22.77
N LYS A 171 5.95 -2.88 -23.95
CA LYS A 171 6.31 -4.14 -24.62
C LYS A 171 7.18 -5.06 -23.76
N ASP A 172 8.10 -4.48 -23.00
CA ASP A 172 9.00 -5.16 -22.05
C ASP A 172 8.31 -5.64 -20.77
N GLN A 173 7.07 -5.19 -20.52
CA GLN A 173 6.27 -5.52 -19.33
C GLN A 173 5.18 -6.55 -19.63
N MET A 174 4.93 -6.83 -20.91
CA MET A 174 3.93 -7.79 -21.34
C MET A 174 4.34 -9.22 -21.02
N VAL A 175 3.40 -10.02 -20.52
CA VAL A 175 3.62 -11.46 -20.38
C VAL A 175 3.65 -12.09 -21.79
N PRO A 176 4.66 -12.91 -22.12
CA PRO A 176 4.77 -13.54 -23.43
C PRO A 176 3.51 -14.32 -23.81
N GLY A 177 2.97 -14.03 -25.00
CA GLY A 177 1.75 -14.67 -25.51
C GLY A 177 0.44 -14.22 -24.83
N ALA A 178 0.48 -13.26 -23.91
CA ALA A 178 -0.70 -12.72 -23.25
C ALA A 178 -1.05 -11.30 -23.73
N ASN A 179 -2.26 -10.85 -23.43
CA ASN A 179 -2.71 -9.47 -23.63
C ASN A 179 -2.60 -8.61 -22.36
N TYR A 180 -1.72 -8.97 -21.43
CA TYR A 180 -1.55 -8.26 -20.16
C TYR A 180 -0.11 -8.27 -19.67
N GLY A 181 0.21 -7.30 -18.81
CA GLY A 181 1.45 -7.26 -18.05
C GLY A 181 1.20 -7.57 -16.57
N MET A 182 2.21 -8.10 -15.90
CA MET A 182 2.17 -8.28 -14.44
C MET A 182 2.71 -7.02 -13.76
N PHE A 183 1.91 -6.50 -12.83
CA PHE A 183 2.23 -5.35 -11.99
C PHE A 183 2.08 -5.78 -10.52
N ASN A 184 2.47 -4.90 -9.62
CA ASN A 184 2.16 -5.03 -8.20
C ASN A 184 1.78 -3.68 -7.61
N ASP A 185 0.88 -3.70 -6.63
CA ASP A 185 0.78 -2.63 -5.64
C ASP A 185 1.96 -2.78 -4.66
N LEU A 186 2.83 -1.79 -4.62
CA LEU A 186 3.87 -1.64 -3.61
C LEU A 186 3.38 -0.67 -2.52
N GLY A 187 3.01 -1.21 -1.37
CA GLY A 187 2.54 -0.42 -0.24
C GLY A 187 3.68 -0.04 0.70
N VAL A 188 4.00 1.25 0.73
CA VAL A 188 4.95 1.87 1.66
C VAL A 188 4.16 2.60 2.74
N TYR A 189 4.14 2.05 3.96
CA TYR A 189 3.39 2.62 5.08
C TYR A 189 4.27 2.82 6.31
N GLY A 190 3.97 3.86 7.07
CA GLY A 190 4.57 4.15 8.36
C GLY A 190 5.47 5.37 8.32
N VAL A 191 6.18 5.59 9.43
CA VAL A 191 7.09 6.73 9.58
C VAL A 191 8.43 6.42 8.90
N PRO A 192 8.94 7.31 8.02
CA PRO A 192 10.24 7.14 7.37
C PRO A 192 11.40 6.90 8.34
N GLY A 193 12.37 6.09 7.95
CA GLY A 193 13.54 5.74 8.75
C GLY A 193 14.31 6.95 9.30
N PRO A 194 14.66 7.97 8.48
CA PRO A 194 15.31 9.19 8.97
C PRO A 194 14.50 9.89 10.07
N VAL A 195 13.17 9.97 9.92
CA VAL A 195 12.29 10.58 10.92
C VAL A 195 12.30 9.78 12.23
N LYS A 196 12.23 8.44 12.17
CA LYS A 196 12.37 7.58 13.36
C LYS A 196 13.70 7.80 14.08
N LYS A 197 14.77 8.04 13.31
CA LYS A 197 16.12 8.38 13.80
C LYS A 197 16.28 9.84 14.23
N LYS A 198 15.20 10.66 14.20
CA LYS A 198 15.20 12.11 14.47
C LYS A 198 16.16 12.89 13.57
N GLN A 199 16.30 12.46 12.32
CA GLN A 199 17.10 13.11 11.28
C GLN A 199 16.19 13.96 10.37
N PRO A 200 16.73 15.02 9.74
CA PRO A 200 15.98 15.80 8.76
C PRO A 200 15.47 14.93 7.61
N PHE A 201 14.22 15.15 7.20
CA PHE A 201 13.59 14.40 6.11
C PHE A 201 12.66 15.29 5.27
N ASP A 202 13.08 15.56 4.03
CA ASP A 202 12.23 16.24 3.05
C ASP A 202 11.32 15.23 2.35
N ALA A 203 10.13 15.06 2.93
CA ALA A 203 9.15 14.15 2.38
C ALA A 203 8.55 14.59 1.05
N VAL A 204 8.48 15.89 0.78
CA VAL A 204 7.96 16.38 -0.50
C VAL A 204 8.92 15.97 -1.59
N LYS A 205 10.22 16.19 -1.38
CA LYS A 205 11.26 15.74 -2.31
C LYS A 205 11.25 14.23 -2.49
N ALA A 206 11.10 13.45 -1.41
CA ALA A 206 11.03 11.99 -1.48
C ALA A 206 9.80 11.51 -2.27
N MET A 207 8.62 12.07 -2.00
CA MET A 207 7.38 11.73 -2.73
C MET A 207 7.48 12.11 -4.21
N ARG A 208 7.95 13.32 -4.54
CA ARG A 208 8.17 13.76 -5.93
C ARG A 208 9.16 12.85 -6.68
N ALA A 209 10.21 12.38 -6.00
CA ALA A 209 11.15 11.43 -6.57
C ALA A 209 10.51 10.06 -6.83
N MET A 210 9.68 9.57 -5.89
CA MET A 210 8.91 8.34 -6.08
C MET A 210 7.91 8.48 -7.23
N GLU A 211 7.16 9.58 -7.30
CA GLU A 211 6.22 9.86 -8.39
C GLU A 211 6.91 9.94 -9.76
N LYS A 212 8.11 10.54 -9.81
CA LYS A 212 8.91 10.53 -11.03
C LYS A 212 9.27 9.10 -11.43
N PHE A 213 9.77 8.29 -10.48
CA PHE A 213 10.11 6.90 -10.73
C PHE A 213 8.91 6.10 -11.26
N ILE A 214 7.73 6.25 -10.65
CA ILE A 214 6.48 5.62 -11.12
C ILE A 214 6.26 5.93 -12.61
N ARG A 215 6.34 7.19 -13.01
CA ARG A 215 6.14 7.59 -14.42
C ARG A 215 7.23 7.04 -15.34
N ASP A 216 8.49 7.10 -14.91
CA ASP A 216 9.65 6.65 -15.69
C ASP A 216 9.49 5.17 -16.07
N VAL A 217 8.99 4.34 -15.15
CA VAL A 217 8.79 2.90 -15.37
C VAL A 217 7.40 2.53 -15.90
N GLY A 218 6.52 3.50 -16.13
CA GLY A 218 5.17 3.24 -16.66
C GLY A 218 4.21 2.62 -15.64
N GLY A 219 4.41 2.94 -14.36
CA GLY A 219 3.49 2.63 -13.28
C GLY A 219 2.37 3.67 -13.12
N TYR A 220 1.58 3.51 -12.06
CA TYR A 220 0.42 4.34 -11.73
C TYR A 220 0.37 4.62 -10.23
N SER A 221 -0.08 5.83 -9.86
CA SER A 221 -0.45 6.12 -8.47
C SER A 221 -1.93 5.79 -8.23
N PHE A 222 -2.28 5.31 -7.04
CA PHE A 222 -3.68 5.20 -6.67
C PHE A 222 -4.34 6.58 -6.51
N LEU A 223 -5.60 6.69 -6.91
CA LEU A 223 -6.36 7.95 -7.00
C LEU A 223 -7.13 8.30 -5.70
N TYR A 224 -6.68 7.80 -4.56
CA TYR A 224 -7.24 8.11 -3.24
C TYR A 224 -6.26 8.83 -2.31
N ALA A 225 -4.97 8.82 -2.63
CA ALA A 225 -3.93 9.51 -1.88
C ALA A 225 -3.62 10.85 -2.55
N ASP A 226 -3.05 11.77 -1.77
CA ASP A 226 -2.56 13.05 -2.27
C ASP A 226 -1.45 12.81 -3.31
N ASN A 227 -1.50 13.58 -4.38
CA ASN A 227 -0.60 13.49 -5.52
C ASN A 227 0.15 14.81 -5.72
N PHE A 228 1.46 14.78 -5.59
CA PHE A 228 2.35 15.94 -5.66
C PHE A 228 2.77 16.25 -7.09
N MET A 229 2.22 15.53 -8.08
CA MET A 229 2.42 15.77 -9.51
C MET A 229 1.77 17.05 -9.99
N THR A 230 2.37 17.65 -11.02
CA THR A 230 1.62 18.60 -11.85
C THR A 230 0.56 17.84 -12.65
N ARG A 231 -0.38 18.58 -13.25
CA ARG A 231 -1.43 17.98 -14.08
C ARG A 231 -0.82 17.22 -15.27
N GLU A 232 0.18 17.82 -15.90
CA GLU A 232 0.86 17.25 -17.07
C GLU A 232 1.56 15.94 -16.69
N GLU A 233 2.24 15.90 -15.55
CA GLU A 233 2.88 14.69 -15.02
C GLU A 233 1.86 13.60 -14.66
N PHE A 234 0.72 13.98 -14.08
CA PHE A 234 -0.37 13.06 -13.76
C PHE A 234 -0.95 12.41 -15.03
N GLU A 235 -1.18 13.21 -16.08
CA GLU A 235 -1.74 12.76 -17.36
C GLU A 235 -0.78 11.86 -18.16
N VAL A 236 0.51 11.82 -17.80
CA VAL A 236 1.44 10.80 -18.34
C VAL A 236 1.01 9.39 -17.90
N MET A 237 0.48 9.21 -16.70
CA MET A 237 0.10 7.87 -16.21
C MET A 237 -1.25 7.40 -16.77
N PHE A 238 -2.19 8.31 -17.04
CA PHE A 238 -3.57 7.95 -17.37
C PHE A 238 -3.98 8.42 -18.76
N ASP A 239 -4.74 7.59 -19.48
CA ASP A 239 -5.48 8.03 -20.67
C ASP A 239 -6.85 8.59 -20.24
N LEU A 240 -6.99 9.91 -20.30
CA LEU A 240 -8.22 10.60 -19.92
C LEU A 240 -9.18 10.80 -21.10
N THR A 241 -8.89 10.30 -22.30
CA THR A 241 -9.70 10.55 -23.50
C THR A 241 -11.17 10.15 -23.32
N SER A 242 -11.40 8.94 -22.81
CA SER A 242 -12.76 8.45 -22.55
C SER A 242 -13.41 9.15 -21.36
N TYR A 243 -12.61 9.53 -20.35
CA TYR A 243 -13.07 10.29 -19.19
C TYR A 243 -13.59 11.67 -19.60
N GLU A 244 -12.83 12.42 -20.38
CA GLU A 244 -13.21 13.75 -20.88
C GLU A 244 -14.45 13.71 -21.76
N ARG A 245 -14.55 12.71 -22.66
CA ARG A 245 -15.72 12.52 -23.52
C ARG A 245 -16.99 12.30 -22.70
N VAL A 246 -16.93 11.46 -21.67
CA VAL A 246 -18.08 11.17 -20.79
C VAL A 246 -18.45 12.40 -19.95
N ARG A 247 -17.46 13.13 -19.42
CA ARG A 247 -17.73 14.36 -18.67
C ARG A 247 -18.50 15.39 -19.48
N LYS A 248 -18.08 15.63 -20.72
CA LYS A 248 -18.77 16.54 -21.65
C LYS A 248 -20.17 16.06 -21.99
N LYS A 249 -20.31 14.78 -22.36
CA LYS A 249 -21.61 14.18 -22.75
C LYS A 249 -22.68 14.32 -21.67
N TYR A 250 -22.30 14.19 -20.40
CA TYR A 250 -23.22 14.24 -19.26
C TYR A 250 -23.19 15.55 -18.48
N HIS A 251 -22.59 16.61 -19.03
CA HIS A 251 -22.48 17.93 -18.38
C HIS A 251 -21.89 17.87 -16.96
N ALA A 252 -20.91 16.99 -16.75
CA ALA A 252 -20.22 16.85 -15.46
C ALA A 252 -19.20 17.97 -15.21
N GLU A 253 -18.84 18.73 -16.25
CA GLU A 253 -17.97 19.90 -16.16
C GLU A 253 -18.62 20.96 -15.25
N GLY A 254 -17.92 21.39 -14.20
CA GLY A 254 -18.45 22.30 -13.18
C GLY A 254 -19.31 21.65 -12.10
N ALA A 255 -19.96 20.50 -12.37
CA ALA A 255 -20.77 19.77 -11.38
C ALA A 255 -19.91 18.87 -10.48
N PHE A 256 -18.86 18.24 -11.04
CA PHE A 256 -17.95 17.37 -10.30
C PHE A 256 -16.50 17.79 -10.55
N PRO A 257 -15.63 17.72 -9.52
CA PRO A 257 -14.21 18.02 -9.69
C PRO A 257 -13.61 17.14 -10.79
N HIS A 258 -12.64 17.69 -11.52
CA HIS A 258 -11.82 16.88 -12.40
C HIS A 258 -10.98 15.91 -11.54
N LEU A 259 -10.61 14.76 -12.10
CA LEU A 259 -9.90 13.72 -11.36
C LEU A 259 -8.60 14.24 -10.74
N TYR A 260 -7.78 14.95 -11.52
CA TYR A 260 -6.60 15.63 -10.99
C TYR A 260 -6.92 16.58 -9.82
N ASP A 261 -7.99 17.37 -9.92
CA ASP A 261 -8.35 18.33 -8.87
C ASP A 261 -8.85 17.64 -7.59
N LYS A 262 -9.31 16.40 -7.68
CA LYS A 262 -9.66 15.56 -6.53
C LYS A 262 -8.42 15.04 -5.79
N VAL A 263 -7.33 14.76 -6.51
CA VAL A 263 -6.15 14.08 -5.94
C VAL A 263 -4.98 15.01 -5.67
N LYS A 264 -5.00 16.24 -6.21
CA LYS A 264 -4.00 17.25 -5.83
C LYS A 264 -4.21 17.67 -4.37
N PRO A 265 -3.14 17.95 -3.61
CA PRO A 265 -3.25 18.48 -2.27
C PRO A 265 -4.06 19.78 -2.22
N GLU A 266 -4.96 19.88 -1.23
CA GLU A 266 -5.71 21.12 -0.97
C GLU A 266 -4.87 22.21 -0.27
N ILE A 267 -3.70 21.82 0.25
CA ILE A 267 -2.77 22.68 0.99
C ILE A 267 -1.44 22.83 0.24
N ASP A 268 -0.70 23.89 0.52
CA ASP A 268 0.67 24.04 0.01
C ASP A 268 1.61 23.04 0.70
N VAL A 269 1.69 21.86 0.11
CA VAL A 269 2.56 20.78 0.58
C VAL A 269 4.04 21.15 0.57
N PHE A 270 4.48 22.09 -0.29
CA PHE A 270 5.87 22.53 -0.32
C PHE A 270 6.18 23.44 0.87
N GLN A 271 5.24 24.31 1.25
CA GLN A 271 5.35 25.11 2.47
C GLN A 271 5.36 24.21 3.71
N VAL A 272 4.42 23.25 3.80
CA VAL A 272 4.37 22.27 4.88
C VAL A 272 5.66 21.45 4.93
N GLY A 273 6.12 20.96 3.78
CA GLY A 273 7.39 20.25 3.65
C GLY A 273 8.55 21.03 4.26
N LYS A 274 8.73 22.29 3.85
CA LYS A 274 9.76 23.20 4.38
C LYS A 274 9.66 23.42 5.88
N GLN A 275 8.44 23.56 6.42
CA GLN A 275 8.21 23.79 7.85
C GLN A 275 8.54 22.57 8.71
N TYR A 276 8.37 21.35 8.19
CA TYR A 276 8.54 20.10 8.94
C TYR A 276 9.72 19.24 8.42
N VAL A 277 10.68 19.82 7.69
CA VAL A 277 11.91 19.11 7.29
C VAL A 277 12.70 18.66 8.52
N ASN A 278 12.75 19.51 9.55
CA ASN A 278 13.37 19.17 10.81
C ASN A 278 12.32 18.56 11.75
N PRO A 279 12.57 17.36 12.31
CA PRO A 279 11.65 16.71 13.23
C PRO A 279 11.65 17.32 14.65
N LEU A 280 12.30 18.48 14.83
CA LEU A 280 12.44 19.25 16.07
C LEU A 280 11.94 20.68 15.87
#